data_AF-A0A2N3F1V2-F1
#
_entry.id   AF-A0A2N3F1V2-F1
#
_cell.length_a   1.000
_cell.length_b   1.000
_cell.length_c   1.000
_cell.angle_alpha   90.00
_cell.angle_beta   90.00
_cell.angle_gamma   90.00
#
_symmetry.space_group_name_H-M   'P 1'
#
loop_
_entity.id
_entity.type
_entity.pdbx_description
1 polymer ?
#
loop_
_entity_poly.entity_id
_entity_poly.type
_entity_poly.pdbx_seq_one_letter_code
_entity_poly.pdbx_strand_id
1 'polypeptide(L)' 'SRFLKALGSVEPLESAEIDPTDELAPGQRVFHATWGAGTVVSSDDESVTLDFGNAGQRTLLRAYATLRRAQ' A
#
# COMPACT_ATOMS: atom_id res chain seq x y z
N SER A 1 -11.81 0.81 46.29
CA SER A 1 -12.27 1.37 45.00
C SER A 1 -11.56 0.69 43.84
N ARG A 2 -12.31 -0.12 43.08
CA ARG A 2 -11.88 -0.70 41.80
C ARG A 2 -12.18 0.31 40.69
N PHE A 3 -11.20 1.10 40.27
CA PHE A 3 -11.36 1.94 39.09
C PHE A 3 -10.01 2.11 38.43
N LEU A 4 -9.80 1.37 37.34
CA LEU A 4 -8.99 1.70 36.15
C LEU A 4 -8.84 0.40 35.32
N LYS A 5 -9.99 -0.09 34.82
CA LYS A 5 -10.07 -1.07 33.74
C LYS A 5 -10.64 -0.28 32.56
N ALA A 6 -9.84 -0.08 31.52
CA ALA A 6 -10.14 0.53 30.22
C ALA A 6 -9.13 1.64 29.86
N LEU A 7 -7.90 1.24 29.54
CA LEU A 7 -7.24 1.86 28.39
C LEU A 7 -7.54 0.90 27.25
N GLY A 8 -8.58 1.22 26.49
CA GLY A 8 -8.97 0.46 25.32
C GLY A 8 -7.76 0.29 24.42
N SER A 9 -7.51 -0.95 24.00
CA SER A 9 -6.58 -1.25 22.93
C SER A 9 -6.86 -0.29 21.79
N VAL A 10 -5.98 0.68 21.60
CA VAL A 10 -5.91 1.40 20.34
C VAL A 10 -5.31 0.35 19.42
N GLU A 11 -6.17 -0.44 18.77
CA GLU A 11 -5.76 -1.26 17.65
C GLU A 11 -4.98 -0.30 16.75
N PRO A 12 -3.66 -0.51 16.54
CA PRO A 12 -2.94 0.34 15.62
C PRO A 12 -3.71 0.22 14.31
N LEU A 13 -4.21 1.35 13.80
CA LEU A 13 -4.75 1.40 12.45
C LEU A 13 -3.63 0.87 11.57
N GLU A 14 -3.68 -0.41 11.22
CA GLU A 14 -2.83 -1.09 10.26
C GLU A 14 -3.00 -0.28 8.97
N SER A 15 -2.18 0.75 8.88
CA SER A 15 -1.88 1.41 7.63
C SER A 15 -1.20 0.29 6.86
N ALA A 16 -1.98 -0.43 6.05
CA ALA A 16 -1.57 -1.61 5.32
C ALA A 16 -0.55 -1.20 4.25
N GLU A 17 0.64 -0.84 4.73
CA GLU A 17 1.86 -0.75 3.95
C GLU A 17 2.05 -2.13 3.35
N ILE A 18 2.12 -2.14 2.03
CA ILE A 18 2.36 -3.35 1.27
C ILE A 18 3.82 -3.68 1.52
N ASP A 19 4.07 -4.83 2.15
CA ASP A 19 5.42 -5.34 2.25
C ASP A 19 5.96 -5.52 0.82
N PRO A 20 7.21 -5.17 0.51
CA PRO A 20 7.76 -5.39 -0.83
C PRO A 20 7.66 -6.85 -1.30
N THR A 21 7.51 -7.81 -0.38
CA THR A 21 7.27 -9.23 -0.66
C THR A 21 5.81 -9.61 -0.88
N ASP A 22 4.85 -8.71 -0.59
CA ASP A 22 3.44 -8.96 -0.84
C ASP A 22 3.16 -9.11 -2.33
N GLU A 23 2.41 -10.14 -2.69
CA GLU A 23 2.02 -10.37 -4.07
C GLU A 23 1.09 -9.24 -4.55
N LEU A 24 1.46 -8.58 -5.66
CA LEU A 24 0.65 -7.54 -6.31
C LEU A 24 0.15 -8.06 -7.63
N ALA A 25 -1.17 -8.21 -7.74
CA ALA A 25 -1.79 -8.71 -8.96
C ALA A 25 -2.10 -7.56 -9.93
N PRO A 26 -1.95 -7.75 -11.25
CA PRO A 26 -2.49 -6.84 -12.25
C PRO A 26 -3.99 -6.56 -12.02
N GLY A 27 -4.37 -5.29 -12.13
CA GLY A 27 -5.72 -4.79 -11.83
C GLY A 27 -5.94 -4.39 -10.37
N GLN A 28 -5.01 -4.71 -9.46
CA GLN A 28 -5.12 -4.30 -8.06
C GLN A 28 -4.94 -2.79 -7.90
N ARG A 29 -5.78 -2.17 -7.07
CA ARG A 29 -5.62 -0.77 -6.69
C ARG A 29 -4.68 -0.62 -5.51
N VAL A 30 -3.76 0.32 -5.65
CA VAL A 30 -2.79 0.69 -4.64
C VAL A 30 -2.74 2.20 -4.49
N PHE A 31 -2.18 2.68 -3.39
CA PHE A 31 -1.92 4.08 -3.16
C PHE A 31 -0.42 4.30 -2.98
N HIS A 32 0.15 5.23 -3.73
CA HIS A 32 1.53 5.68 -3.59
C HIS A 32 1.56 7.08 -2.97
N ALA A 33 2.45 7.32 -2.00
CA ALA A 33 2.50 8.59 -1.26
C ALA A 33 2.62 9.84 -2.15
N THR A 34 3.41 9.77 -3.23
CA THR A 34 3.68 10.91 -4.13
C THR A 34 2.65 11.08 -5.24
N TRP A 35 2.12 9.97 -5.78
CA TRP A 35 1.29 9.99 -7.00
C TRP A 35 -0.18 9.68 -6.74
N GLY A 36 -0.52 9.33 -5.51
CA GLY A 36 -1.87 8.98 -5.12
C GLY A 36 -2.26 7.58 -5.56
N ALA A 37 -3.53 7.40 -5.87
CA ALA A 37 -4.08 6.10 -6.27
C ALA A 37 -3.56 5.67 -7.64
N GLY A 38 -3.13 4.42 -7.75
CA GLY A 38 -2.72 3.77 -8.99
C GLY A 38 -3.27 2.36 -9.10
N THR A 39 -3.19 1.81 -10.31
CA THR A 39 -3.59 0.42 -10.60
C THR A 39 -2.38 -0.35 -11.07
N VAL A 40 -2.17 -1.55 -10.54
CA VAL A 40 -1.09 -2.44 -11.00
C VAL A 40 -1.37 -2.86 -12.43
N VAL A 41 -0.44 -2.57 -13.33
CA VAL A 41 -0.47 -3.02 -14.73
C VAL A 41 0.31 -4.32 -14.86
N SER A 42 1.48 -4.38 -14.25
CA SER A 42 2.31 -5.57 -14.16
C SER A 42 3.13 -5.56 -12.87
N SER A 43 3.49 -6.75 -12.41
CA SER A 43 4.41 -6.92 -11.30
C SER A 43 5.32 -8.09 -11.60
N ASP A 44 6.60 -7.93 -11.26
CA ASP A 44 7.58 -8.99 -11.13
C ASP A 44 8.15 -8.95 -9.69
N ASP A 45 9.19 -9.74 -9.42
CA ASP A 45 9.80 -9.87 -8.09
C ASP A 45 10.56 -8.61 -7.64
N GLU A 46 11.07 -7.81 -8.59
CA GLU A 46 11.93 -6.66 -8.30
C GLU A 46 11.18 -5.33 -8.49
N SER A 47 10.23 -5.31 -9.43
CA SER A 47 9.58 -4.11 -9.92
C SER A 47 8.07 -4.28 -10.04
N VAL A 48 7.38 -3.15 -9.90
CA VAL A 48 5.95 -3.05 -10.14
C VAL A 48 5.68 -1.86 -11.04
N THR A 49 4.87 -2.08 -12.07
CA THR A 49 4.42 -1.03 -12.96
C THR A 49 2.98 -0.67 -12.63
N LEU A 50 2.77 0.61 -12.33
CA LEU A 50 1.51 1.17 -11.89
C LEU A 50 1.04 2.24 -12.89
N ASP A 51 -0.25 2.25 -13.19
CA ASP A 51 -0.90 3.35 -13.89
C ASP A 51 -1.61 4.26 -12.87
N PHE A 52 -1.15 5.51 -12.79
CA PHE A 52 -1.71 6.54 -11.91
C PHE A 52 -2.71 7.46 -12.65
N GLY A 53 -3.20 7.06 -13.83
CA GLY A 53 -4.12 7.83 -14.64
C GLY A 53 -3.48 9.14 -15.11
N ASN A 54 -3.87 10.26 -14.50
CA ASN A 54 -3.39 11.60 -14.91
C ASN A 54 -1.87 11.79 -14.73
N ALA A 55 -1.24 11.05 -13.81
CA ALA A 55 0.21 11.11 -13.60
C ALA A 55 0.99 10.12 -14.50
N GLY A 56 0.28 9.35 -15.33
CA GLY A 56 0.82 8.36 -16.24
C GLY A 56 1.25 7.06 -15.59
N GLN A 57 1.86 6.20 -16.40
CA GLN A 57 2.39 4.91 -15.99
C GLN A 57 3.83 5.04 -15.48
N ARG A 58 4.14 4.36 -14.38
CA ARG A 58 5.48 4.37 -13.76
C ARG A 58 5.89 2.98 -13.30
N THR A 59 7.15 2.65 -13.50
CA THR A 59 7.79 1.45 -12.95
C THR A 59 8.58 1.84 -11.71
N LEU A 60 8.32 1.16 -10.61
CA LEU A 60 8.94 1.38 -9.31
C LEU A 60 9.58 0.09 -8.82
N LEU A 61 10.72 0.20 -8.14
CA LEU A 61 11.32 -0.92 -7.44
C LEU A 61 10.47 -1.25 -6.21
N ARG A 62 10.03 -2.51 -6.07
CA ARG A 62 9.18 -2.96 -4.96
C ARG A 62 9.77 -2.61 -3.60
N ALA A 63 11.06 -2.85 -3.42
CA ALA A 63 11.80 -2.57 -2.18
C ALA A 63 11.74 -1.11 -1.72
N TYR A 64 11.45 -0.17 -2.61
CA TYR A 64 11.40 1.27 -2.32
C TYR A 64 10.04 1.89 -2.61
N ALA A 65 9.09 1.12 -3.15
CA ALA A 65 7.78 1.62 -3.49
C ALA A 65 6.94 1.71 -2.20
N THR A 66 6.69 2.93 -1.72
CA THR A 66 5.86 3.17 -0.53
C THR A 66 4.37 3.01 -0.90
N LEU A 67 3.96 1.76 -1.11
CA LEU A 67 2.63 1.39 -1.56
C LEU A 67 1.74 0.97 -0.39
N ARG A 68 0.47 1.33 -0.47
CA ARG A 68 -0.58 0.89 0.47
C ARG A 68 -1.73 0.27 -0.31
N ARG A 69 -2.40 -0.72 0.26
CA ARG A 69 -3.61 -1.28 -0.37
C ARG A 69 -4.70 -0.20 -0.35
N ALA A 70 -5.34 0.03 -1.50
CA ALA A 70 -6.54 0.84 -1.53
C ALA A 70 -7.70 -0.02 -1.00
N GLN A 71 -8.38 0.45 0.05
CA GLN A 71 -9.61 -0.16 0.56
C GLN A 71 -10.78 0.07 -0.40
#